data_AF-A0A651HQ11-F1
#
_entry.id   AF-A0A651HQ11-F1
#
_cell.length_a   1.000
_cell.length_b   1.000
_cell.length_c   1.000
_cell.angle_alpha   90.00
_cell.angle_beta   90.00
_cell.angle_gamma   90.00
#
_symmetry.space_group_name_H-M   'P 1'
#
loop_
_entity.id
_entity.type
_entity.pdbx_description
1 polymer ?
#
loop_
_entity_poly.entity_id
_entity_poly.type
_entity_poly.pdbx_seq_one_letter_code
_entity_poly.pdbx_strand_id
1 'polypeptide(L)'
;MIPPRGTPPLRCGRAVFLLFLALPILLWGCGGDGADPSGDAGVEASASDTSRGSSGVVLQPRGERTEDPTIPSEPQDPASPPMEIDTLPLPDTLPTPGADHPTPIPEQDTGSPAAQVDTVTGVVDVTGTGAAPTAVVRPEEGGELGLTGERARELRSLAGGTVQVWGRRAATPVGPGLEVLDYRLLEMEGRSPRVGVLEQGGPGEWALRDRDSDETHPLLGMPSTGIGEGLLVWVVGTEDAQGRIIVEFHGVIQVDPA
;
A
#
# COMPACT_ATOMS: atom_id res chain seq x y z
N MET A 1 -4.76 -31.82 41.41
CA MET A 1 -3.31 -31.62 41.17
C MET A 1 -3.18 -31.23 39.70
N ILE A 2 -2.99 -29.94 39.43
CA ILE A 2 -3.06 -29.32 38.09
C ILE A 2 -1.63 -28.91 37.71
N PRO A 3 -1.10 -29.28 36.53
CA PRO A 3 0.24 -28.85 36.14
C PRO A 3 0.25 -27.35 35.74
N PRO A 4 1.32 -26.61 36.02
CA PRO A 4 1.42 -25.21 35.67
C PRO A 4 1.56 -25.03 34.14
N ARG A 5 0.87 -24.01 33.63
CA ARG A 5 0.95 -23.57 32.23
C ARG A 5 2.36 -23.07 31.93
N GLY A 6 3.00 -23.67 30.93
CA GLY A 6 4.27 -23.21 30.39
C GLY A 6 4.10 -21.86 29.69
N THR A 7 4.95 -20.91 30.05
CA THR A 7 5.18 -19.67 29.33
C THR A 7 5.84 -19.96 27.98
N PRO A 8 5.37 -19.37 26.85
CA PRO A 8 6.08 -19.46 25.60
C PRO A 8 7.37 -18.62 25.63
N PRO A 9 8.44 -19.06 24.95
CA PRO A 9 9.69 -18.31 24.89
C PRO A 9 9.51 -17.05 24.04
N LEU A 10 9.86 -15.90 24.61
CA LEU A 10 10.07 -14.65 23.87
C LEU A 10 11.20 -14.87 22.87
N ARG A 11 10.87 -14.99 21.58
CA ARG A 11 11.85 -14.97 20.49
C ARG A 11 12.28 -13.52 20.27
N CYS A 12 13.47 -13.17 20.76
CA CYS A 12 14.22 -12.00 20.29
C CYS A 12 14.54 -12.18 18.80
N GLY A 13 13.67 -11.67 17.92
CA GLY A 13 14.00 -11.40 16.54
C GLY A 13 15.03 -10.27 16.50
N ARG A 14 16.25 -10.58 16.03
CA ARG A 14 17.27 -9.58 15.69
C ARG A 14 16.70 -8.69 14.58
N ALA A 15 16.31 -7.46 14.95
CA ALA A 15 16.12 -6.39 13.98
C ALA A 15 17.47 -6.11 13.31
N VAL A 16 17.64 -6.59 12.08
CA VAL A 16 18.68 -6.10 11.18
C VAL A 16 18.19 -4.72 10.73
N PHE A 17 18.61 -3.70 11.47
CA PHE A 17 18.46 -2.31 11.10
C PHE A 17 19.27 -2.07 9.81
N LEU A 18 18.60 -2.06 8.66
CA LEU A 18 19.14 -1.39 7.48
C LEU A 18 18.97 0.11 7.69
N LEU A 19 19.98 0.68 8.35
CA LEU A 19 20.20 2.11 8.46
C LEU A 19 20.39 2.67 7.03
N PHE A 20 19.32 3.13 6.41
CA PHE A 20 19.45 4.02 5.26
C PHE A 20 20.06 5.32 5.78
N LEU A 21 21.31 5.54 5.38
CA LEU A 21 22.05 6.78 5.54
C LEU A 21 21.24 7.92 4.92
N ALA A 22 20.48 8.64 5.75
CA ALA A 22 20.20 10.03 5.50
C ALA A 22 21.55 10.75 5.48
N LEU A 23 21.95 11.21 4.30
CA LEU A 23 23.14 12.01 4.08
C LEU A 23 22.77 13.48 4.39
N PRO A 24 23.27 14.13 5.46
CA PRO A 24 23.24 15.58 5.53
C PRO A 24 24.57 16.08 4.96
N ILE A 25 24.53 16.66 3.75
CA ILE A 25 25.59 17.56 3.32
C ILE A 25 25.37 18.87 4.09
N LEU A 26 25.96 18.97 5.28
CA LEU A 26 26.21 20.25 5.96
C LEU A 26 27.68 20.27 6.36
N LEU A 27 28.49 20.81 5.45
CA LEU A 27 29.83 21.28 5.74
C LEU A 27 29.74 22.74 6.24
N TRP A 28 30.60 23.08 7.20
CA TRP A 28 30.78 24.35 7.93
C TRP A 28 29.85 24.57 9.15
N GLY A 29 30.36 24.78 10.36
CA GLY A 29 31.74 24.99 10.80
C GLY A 29 31.90 24.76 12.30
N CYS A 30 33.09 24.32 12.68
CA CYS A 30 33.57 24.24 14.06
C CYS A 30 33.69 25.64 14.67
N GLY A 31 33.27 25.76 15.93
CA GLY A 31 33.54 26.90 16.78
C GLY A 31 32.97 26.65 18.16
N GLY A 32 33.68 25.86 18.96
CA GLY A 32 33.36 25.64 20.37
C GLY A 32 34.06 26.66 21.26
N ASP A 33 33.35 27.10 22.29
CA ASP A 33 33.81 27.62 23.60
C ASP A 33 32.49 27.76 24.39
N GLY A 34 32.22 27.07 25.50
CA GLY A 34 33.08 26.82 26.65
C GLY A 34 32.76 27.83 27.75
N ALA A 35 31.59 27.75 28.40
CA ALA A 35 31.32 28.36 29.71
C ALA A 35 29.97 27.92 30.31
N ASP A 36 30.00 27.05 31.30
CA ASP A 36 29.15 27.17 32.51
C ASP A 36 29.92 28.06 33.50
N PRO A 37 29.29 28.96 34.29
CA PRO A 37 28.51 28.48 35.43
C PRO A 37 27.33 29.36 35.91
N SER A 38 26.45 28.71 36.66
CA SER A 38 25.78 29.16 37.90
C SER A 38 25.15 30.57 37.95
N GLY A 39 23.87 30.64 38.34
CA GLY A 39 23.38 31.82 39.06
C GLY A 39 21.89 32.06 39.05
N ASP A 40 21.29 31.80 40.21
CA ASP A 40 20.24 32.58 40.84
C ASP A 40 18.76 32.53 40.43
N ALA A 41 17.98 32.43 41.50
CA ALA A 41 16.55 32.64 41.60
C ALA A 41 16.23 34.14 41.69
N GLY A 42 15.04 34.53 41.24
CA GLY A 42 14.51 35.90 41.40
C GLY A 42 13.39 36.12 40.38
N VAL A 43 12.11 35.92 40.73
CA VAL A 43 11.22 36.91 41.36
C VAL A 43 10.75 38.01 40.39
N GLU A 44 9.42 38.12 40.34
CA GLU A 44 8.59 39.28 39.99
C GLU A 44 8.19 39.61 38.54
N ALA A 45 6.87 39.47 38.36
CA ALA A 45 5.93 40.21 37.52
C ALA A 45 6.43 41.50 36.83
N SER A 46 6.04 41.64 35.56
CA SER A 46 5.39 42.88 35.11
C SER A 46 4.73 42.71 33.75
N ALA A 47 3.45 43.09 33.72
CA ALA A 47 2.71 43.37 32.51
C ALA A 47 3.36 44.56 31.78
N SER A 48 3.43 44.50 30.46
CA SER A 48 3.50 45.69 29.61
C SER A 48 2.94 45.36 28.23
N ASP A 49 1.69 45.76 28.10
CA ASP A 49 1.03 46.16 26.87
C ASP A 49 1.96 47.08 26.03
N THR A 50 2.18 46.73 24.77
CA THR A 50 2.65 47.72 23.77
C THR A 50 2.08 47.36 22.41
N SER A 51 0.87 47.86 22.17
CA SER A 51 0.39 48.26 20.86
C SER A 51 1.36 49.26 20.20
N ARG A 52 1.85 48.91 19.00
CA ARG A 52 2.34 49.77 17.89
C ARG A 52 2.81 48.80 16.79
N GLY A 53 2.12 48.66 15.67
CA GLY A 53 1.97 49.72 14.67
C GLY A 53 3.22 49.74 13.78
N SER A 54 3.25 48.92 12.72
CA SER A 54 4.18 49.13 11.61
C SER A 54 3.55 48.66 10.30
N SER A 55 3.01 49.64 9.58
CA SER A 55 2.84 49.59 8.13
C SER A 55 4.18 49.32 7.47
N GLY A 56 4.24 48.39 6.52
CA GLY A 56 5.47 48.24 5.75
C GLY A 56 5.44 47.14 4.71
N VAL A 57 5.18 47.57 3.47
CA VAL A 57 5.73 46.97 2.24
C VAL A 57 5.02 45.71 1.73
N VAL A 58 4.01 45.96 0.92
CA VAL A 58 3.56 45.04 -0.15
C VAL A 58 4.63 45.03 -1.24
N LEU A 59 5.41 43.95 -1.31
CA LEU A 59 6.20 43.62 -2.50
C LEU A 59 5.34 42.74 -3.40
N GLN A 60 4.79 43.33 -4.46
CA GLN A 60 4.28 42.59 -5.61
C GLN A 60 5.46 42.08 -6.44
N PRO A 61 5.64 40.76 -6.64
CA PRO A 61 6.44 40.27 -7.75
C PRO A 61 5.65 40.44 -9.05
N ARG A 62 6.19 41.32 -9.90
CA ARG A 62 5.86 41.55 -11.30
C ARG A 62 6.70 40.61 -12.16
N GLY A 63 6.08 39.98 -13.16
CA GLY A 63 6.76 39.26 -14.25
C GLY A 63 6.03 37.95 -14.56
N GLU A 64 5.07 37.93 -15.49
CA GLU A 64 5.32 37.79 -16.93
C GLU A 64 6.21 36.58 -17.26
N ARG A 65 5.58 35.42 -17.54
CA ARG A 65 5.76 34.77 -18.85
C ARG A 65 4.71 33.68 -19.07
N THR A 66 3.77 34.00 -19.96
CA THR A 66 2.98 33.02 -20.70
C THR A 66 3.94 32.35 -21.69
N GLU A 67 4.41 31.15 -21.37
CA GLU A 67 5.01 30.27 -22.37
C GLU A 67 3.94 29.26 -22.76
N ASP A 68 3.35 29.54 -23.93
CA ASP A 68 2.40 28.73 -24.67
C ASP A 68 3.06 27.39 -25.05
N PRO A 69 2.62 26.23 -24.50
CA PRO A 69 3.15 24.95 -24.92
C PRO A 69 2.61 24.65 -26.32
N THR A 70 3.45 24.92 -27.30
CA THR A 70 3.31 24.40 -28.67
C THR A 70 3.08 22.90 -28.61
N ILE A 71 1.84 22.48 -28.86
CA ILE A 71 1.45 21.09 -29.01
C ILE A 71 2.10 20.58 -30.30
N PRO A 72 3.04 19.61 -30.26
CA PRO A 72 3.46 18.94 -31.48
C PRO A 72 2.27 18.16 -32.02
N SER A 73 1.81 18.54 -33.21
CA SER A 73 0.83 17.80 -33.98
C SER A 73 1.39 16.41 -34.30
N GLU A 74 0.86 15.39 -33.64
CA GLU A 74 1.18 14.00 -33.95
C GLU A 74 0.53 13.63 -35.30
N PRO A 75 1.30 13.04 -36.24
CA PRO A 75 0.80 12.67 -37.56
C PRO A 75 -0.26 11.57 -37.46
N GLN A 76 -1.41 11.82 -38.08
CA GLN A 76 -2.45 10.81 -38.28
C GLN A 76 -1.91 9.71 -39.18
N ASP A 77 -1.78 8.50 -38.64
CA ASP A 77 -1.47 7.30 -39.40
C ASP A 77 -2.73 6.81 -40.13
N PRO A 78 -2.73 6.73 -41.47
CA PRO A 78 -3.89 6.30 -42.24
C PRO A 78 -4.11 4.78 -42.19
N ALA A 79 -5.34 4.41 -41.84
CA ALA A 79 -6.09 3.27 -42.38
C ALA A 79 -5.40 1.89 -42.35
N SER A 80 -5.67 1.12 -41.29
CA SER A 80 -5.61 -0.34 -41.39
C SER A 80 -6.76 -0.85 -42.29
N PRO A 81 -6.47 -1.68 -43.31
CA PRO A 81 -7.50 -2.28 -44.16
C PRO A 81 -8.31 -3.35 -43.43
N PRO A 82 -9.56 -3.62 -43.85
CA PRO A 82 -10.38 -4.69 -43.28
C PRO A 82 -9.80 -6.05 -43.67
N MET A 83 -9.53 -6.91 -42.69
CA MET A 83 -9.28 -8.33 -42.94
C MET A 83 -10.59 -8.99 -43.38
N GLU A 84 -10.63 -9.46 -44.63
CA GLU A 84 -11.63 -10.41 -45.13
C GLU A 84 -11.54 -11.70 -44.31
N ILE A 85 -12.64 -12.04 -43.63
CA ILE A 85 -12.83 -13.33 -42.98
C ILE A 85 -13.27 -14.30 -44.08
N ASP A 86 -12.32 -15.11 -44.55
CA ASP A 86 -12.58 -16.23 -45.44
C ASP A 86 -13.53 -17.21 -44.77
N THR A 87 -14.71 -17.36 -45.37
CA THR A 87 -15.78 -18.24 -44.90
C THR A 87 -15.44 -19.68 -45.31
N LEU A 88 -15.01 -20.50 -44.36
CA LEU A 88 -14.78 -21.92 -44.61
C LEU A 88 -16.11 -22.66 -44.81
N PRO A 89 -16.21 -23.58 -45.79
CA PRO A 89 -17.41 -24.36 -46.04
C PRO A 89 -17.64 -25.44 -44.97
N LEU A 90 -18.89 -25.52 -44.50
CA LEU A 90 -19.42 -26.62 -43.67
C LEU A 90 -19.42 -27.93 -44.47
N PRO A 91 -18.87 -29.05 -43.93
CA PRO A 91 -19.18 -30.37 -44.45
C PRO A 91 -20.54 -30.85 -43.92
N ASP A 92 -21.53 -30.90 -44.80
CA ASP A 92 -22.72 -31.73 -44.65
C ASP A 92 -22.30 -33.21 -44.64
N THR A 93 -22.47 -33.91 -43.53
CA THR A 93 -22.67 -35.36 -43.53
C THR A 93 -23.31 -35.83 -42.22
N LEU A 94 -24.63 -35.99 -42.25
CA LEU A 94 -25.37 -36.83 -41.31
C LEU A 94 -25.33 -38.28 -41.79
N PRO A 95 -24.89 -39.23 -40.95
CA PRO A 95 -25.38 -40.60 -41.03
C PRO A 95 -26.45 -40.91 -39.97
N THR A 96 -27.46 -41.61 -40.47
CA THR A 96 -28.70 -42.16 -39.92
C THR A 96 -28.54 -42.98 -38.62
N PRO A 97 -29.59 -43.02 -37.76
CA PRO A 97 -29.60 -43.76 -36.50
C PRO A 97 -29.69 -45.28 -36.69
N GLY A 98 -28.89 -46.02 -35.92
CA GLY A 98 -28.93 -47.47 -35.87
C GLY A 98 -28.41 -48.01 -34.53
N ALA A 99 -29.37 -48.36 -33.66
CA ALA A 99 -29.39 -49.49 -32.72
C ALA A 99 -28.21 -49.74 -31.75
N ASP A 100 -28.61 -49.82 -30.48
CA ASP A 100 -28.21 -50.83 -29.49
C ASP A 100 -26.78 -50.81 -28.91
N HIS A 101 -26.61 -50.04 -27.83
CA HIS A 101 -26.23 -50.49 -26.47
C HIS A 101 -25.71 -49.28 -25.68
N PRO A 102 -26.39 -48.80 -24.61
CA PRO A 102 -25.76 -47.86 -23.69
C PRO A 102 -24.73 -48.62 -22.86
N THR A 103 -23.48 -48.62 -23.34
CA THR A 103 -22.33 -48.79 -22.45
C THR A 103 -22.36 -47.60 -21.50
N PRO A 104 -22.27 -47.76 -20.16
CA PRO A 104 -22.10 -46.63 -19.28
C PRO A 104 -20.79 -45.96 -19.64
N ILE A 105 -20.88 -44.86 -20.38
CA ILE A 105 -19.78 -43.92 -20.55
C ILE A 105 -19.45 -43.51 -19.12
N PRO A 106 -18.24 -43.77 -18.59
CA PRO A 106 -17.86 -43.17 -17.33
C PRO A 106 -18.04 -41.68 -17.54
N GLU A 107 -19.00 -41.10 -16.83
CA GLU A 107 -19.22 -39.66 -16.77
C GLU A 107 -17.87 -39.08 -16.39
N GLN A 108 -17.10 -38.65 -17.40
CA GLN A 108 -15.94 -37.82 -17.17
C GLN A 108 -16.55 -36.54 -16.66
N ASP A 109 -16.62 -36.48 -15.34
CA ASP A 109 -16.91 -35.30 -14.56
C ASP A 109 -15.97 -34.23 -15.14
N THR A 110 -16.52 -33.45 -16.07
CA THR A 110 -15.85 -32.32 -16.69
C THR A 110 -15.96 -31.22 -15.66
N GLY A 111 -15.47 -31.51 -14.46
CA GLY A 111 -15.19 -30.53 -13.45
C GLY A 111 -14.14 -29.63 -14.10
N SER A 112 -14.60 -28.50 -14.63
CA SER A 112 -13.74 -27.35 -14.89
C SER A 112 -12.76 -27.30 -13.72
N PRO A 113 -11.44 -27.41 -13.95
CA PRO A 113 -10.49 -27.39 -12.86
C PRO A 113 -10.75 -26.10 -12.11
N ALA A 114 -11.32 -26.21 -10.90
CA ALA A 114 -11.53 -25.07 -10.04
C ALA A 114 -10.15 -24.43 -9.89
N ALA A 115 -10.00 -23.21 -10.39
CA ALA A 115 -8.72 -22.53 -10.40
C ALA A 115 -8.17 -22.56 -8.97
N GLN A 116 -7.07 -23.28 -8.75
CA GLN A 116 -6.54 -23.51 -7.44
C GLN A 116 -6.09 -22.17 -6.86
N VAL A 117 -6.71 -21.77 -5.74
CA VAL A 117 -6.32 -20.60 -4.97
C VAL A 117 -5.31 -21.06 -3.94
N ASP A 118 -4.11 -20.49 -4.02
CA ASP A 118 -3.04 -20.69 -3.06
C ASP A 118 -3.09 -19.56 -2.01
N THR A 119 -2.66 -19.89 -0.79
CA THR A 119 -2.51 -18.93 0.30
C THR A 119 -1.08 -18.92 0.76
N VAL A 120 -0.47 -17.74 0.83
CA VAL A 120 0.92 -17.55 1.24
C VAL A 120 0.98 -16.47 2.31
N THR A 121 1.79 -16.68 3.34
CA THR A 121 2.05 -15.67 4.38
C THR A 121 3.54 -15.36 4.41
N GLY A 122 3.90 -14.09 4.45
CA GLY A 122 5.31 -13.67 4.43
C GLY A 122 5.47 -12.16 4.43
N VAL A 123 6.73 -11.73 4.38
CA VAL A 123 7.09 -10.31 4.32
C VAL A 123 7.04 -9.83 2.89
N VAL A 124 6.44 -8.67 2.65
CA VAL A 124 6.46 -8.03 1.33
C VAL A 124 7.79 -7.32 1.12
N ASP A 125 8.39 -7.55 -0.04
CA ASP A 125 9.58 -6.85 -0.51
C ASP A 125 9.30 -6.30 -1.92
N VAL A 126 10.11 -5.34 -2.36
CA VAL A 126 9.96 -4.70 -3.67
C VAL A 126 11.27 -4.81 -4.42
N THR A 127 11.21 -5.46 -5.58
CA THR A 127 12.40 -5.75 -6.40
C THR A 127 12.35 -5.04 -7.74
N GLY A 128 13.53 -4.73 -8.28
CA GLY A 128 13.69 -4.01 -9.53
C GLY A 128 13.75 -2.49 -9.37
N THR A 129 14.47 -1.83 -10.27
CA THR A 129 14.69 -0.37 -10.27
C THR A 129 14.00 0.33 -11.45
N GLY A 130 13.11 -0.37 -12.15
CA GLY A 130 12.39 0.16 -13.32
C GLY A 130 11.17 1.00 -12.94
N ALA A 131 10.48 1.53 -13.95
CA ALA A 131 9.26 2.33 -13.78
C ALA A 131 8.11 1.56 -13.11
N ALA A 132 8.15 0.23 -13.15
CA ALA A 132 7.19 -0.65 -12.48
C ALA A 132 7.97 -1.70 -11.67
N PRO A 133 8.40 -1.38 -10.44
CA PRO A 133 9.03 -2.37 -9.58
C PRO A 133 8.03 -3.50 -9.27
N THR A 134 8.54 -4.70 -8.99
CA THR A 134 7.72 -5.90 -8.76
C THR A 134 7.62 -6.15 -7.25
N ALA A 135 6.40 -6.25 -6.73
CA ALA A 135 6.19 -6.74 -5.37
C ALA A 135 6.49 -8.24 -5.33
N VAL A 136 7.17 -8.67 -4.28
CA VAL A 136 7.42 -10.08 -4.00
C VAL A 136 6.99 -10.37 -2.56
N VAL A 137 6.53 -11.59 -2.30
CA VAL A 137 6.36 -12.08 -0.93
C VAL A 137 7.46 -13.07 -0.62
N ARG A 138 8.09 -12.93 0.54
CA ARG A 138 9.10 -13.85 1.07
C ARG A 138 8.49 -14.63 2.24
N PRO A 139 8.02 -15.87 2.03
CA PRO A 139 7.50 -16.71 3.09
C PRO A 139 8.61 -17.14 4.06
N GLU A 140 8.23 -17.51 5.28
CA GLU A 140 9.19 -18.02 6.27
C GLU A 140 9.83 -19.35 5.85
N GLU A 141 9.10 -20.17 5.10
CA GLU A 141 9.57 -21.47 4.58
C GLU A 141 10.64 -21.32 3.47
N GLY A 142 10.89 -20.08 3.03
CA GLY A 142 11.87 -19.75 2.01
C GLY A 142 11.30 -19.67 0.60
N GLY A 143 12.12 -19.17 -0.33
CA GLY A 143 11.70 -18.83 -1.69
C GLY A 143 11.08 -17.44 -1.77
N GLU A 144 11.20 -16.79 -2.93
CA GLU A 144 10.51 -15.53 -3.21
C GLU A 144 9.45 -15.82 -4.27
N LEU A 145 8.26 -15.27 -4.06
CA LEU A 145 7.15 -15.38 -5.01
C LEU A 145 6.83 -13.99 -5.54
N GLY A 146 6.92 -13.84 -6.86
CA GLY A 146 6.49 -12.62 -7.52
C GLY A 146 4.99 -12.40 -7.36
N LEU A 147 4.57 -11.16 -7.19
CA LEU A 147 3.16 -10.79 -7.10
C LEU A 147 2.76 -10.00 -8.35
N THR A 148 1.64 -10.40 -8.96
CA THR A 148 1.05 -9.74 -10.13
C THR A 148 -0.45 -9.47 -9.92
N GLY A 149 -1.05 -8.74 -10.85
CA GLY A 149 -2.45 -8.30 -10.77
C GLY A 149 -2.62 -6.92 -10.13
N GLU A 150 -3.87 -6.50 -10.00
CA GLU A 150 -4.24 -5.17 -9.49
C GLU A 150 -3.81 -4.98 -8.02
N ARG A 151 -4.10 -5.97 -7.18
CA ARG A 151 -3.76 -5.93 -5.75
C ARG A 151 -2.26 -6.03 -5.47
N ALA A 152 -1.46 -6.52 -6.40
CA ALA A 152 0.00 -6.49 -6.26
C ALA A 152 0.57 -5.06 -6.23
N ARG A 153 -0.15 -4.08 -6.81
CA ARG A 153 0.22 -2.66 -6.74
C ARG A 153 0.08 -2.12 -5.32
N GLU A 154 -1.04 -2.42 -4.68
CA GLU A 154 -1.27 -2.06 -3.27
C GLU A 154 -0.20 -2.67 -2.37
N LEU A 155 0.13 -3.95 -2.55
CA LEU A 155 1.16 -4.63 -1.76
C LEU A 155 2.55 -3.96 -1.89
N ARG A 156 2.88 -3.31 -3.02
CA ARG A 156 4.16 -2.55 -3.12
C ARG A 156 4.27 -1.45 -2.07
N SER A 157 3.17 -0.78 -1.73
CA SER A 157 3.14 0.27 -0.70
C SER A 157 3.25 -0.29 0.73
N LEU A 158 3.14 -1.61 0.88
CA LEU A 158 3.22 -2.35 2.14
C LEU A 158 4.58 -3.06 2.31
N ALA A 159 5.61 -2.62 1.60
CA ALA A 159 6.96 -3.15 1.70
C ALA A 159 7.45 -3.15 3.16
N GLY A 160 8.01 -4.28 3.61
CA GLY A 160 8.42 -4.52 4.99
C GLY A 160 7.30 -5.03 5.91
N GLY A 161 6.05 -4.99 5.47
CA GLY A 161 4.91 -5.55 6.21
C GLY A 161 4.77 -7.06 6.03
N THR A 162 4.26 -7.74 7.06
CA THR A 162 3.87 -9.15 6.98
C THR A 162 2.43 -9.24 6.52
N VAL A 163 2.19 -9.97 5.43
CA VAL A 163 0.87 -10.13 4.81
C VAL A 163 0.51 -11.60 4.64
N GLN A 164 -0.79 -11.86 4.60
CA GLN A 164 -1.37 -13.08 4.06
C GLN A 164 -1.97 -12.76 2.69
N VAL A 165 -1.55 -13.48 1.66
CA VAL A 165 -1.93 -13.26 0.26
C VAL A 165 -2.72 -14.47 -0.23
N TRP A 166 -3.87 -14.22 -0.84
CA TRP A 166 -4.65 -15.22 -1.57
C TRP A 166 -4.54 -14.95 -3.06
N GLY A 167 -4.13 -15.96 -3.83
CA GLY A 167 -3.85 -15.76 -5.25
C GLY A 167 -3.91 -17.04 -6.05
N ARG A 168 -3.86 -16.90 -7.38
CA ARG A 168 -3.70 -18.03 -8.30
C ARG A 168 -2.26 -18.09 -8.77
N ARG A 169 -1.74 -19.28 -9.02
CA ARG A 169 -0.40 -19.43 -9.59
C ARG A 169 -0.29 -18.71 -10.93
N ALA A 170 0.73 -17.88 -11.06
CA ALA A 170 1.02 -17.13 -12.27
C ALA A 170 2.54 -17.11 -12.54
N ALA A 171 2.90 -16.90 -13.80
CA ALA A 171 4.27 -16.55 -14.15
C ALA A 171 4.48 -15.05 -13.94
N THR A 172 5.63 -14.66 -13.39
CA THR A 172 5.99 -13.26 -13.14
C THR A 172 7.37 -12.98 -13.73
N PRO A 173 7.76 -11.69 -13.89
CA PRO A 173 9.09 -11.33 -14.38
C PRO A 173 10.25 -11.86 -13.52
N VAL A 174 9.99 -12.16 -12.25
CA VAL A 174 10.99 -12.67 -11.29
C VAL A 174 10.94 -14.19 -11.11
N GLY A 175 10.05 -14.90 -11.82
CA GLY A 175 9.90 -16.36 -11.74
C GLY A 175 8.48 -16.80 -11.35
N PRO A 176 8.32 -17.92 -10.62
CA PRO A 176 7.01 -18.36 -10.16
C PRO A 176 6.41 -17.32 -9.20
N GLY A 177 5.09 -17.16 -9.26
CA GLY A 177 4.42 -16.17 -8.43
C GLY A 177 2.92 -16.37 -8.33
N LEU A 178 2.26 -15.35 -7.82
CA LEU A 178 0.83 -15.31 -7.60
C LEU A 178 0.21 -14.09 -8.28
N GLU A 179 -0.86 -14.31 -9.03
CA GLU A 179 -1.84 -13.28 -9.33
C GLU A 179 -2.68 -13.05 -8.07
N VAL A 180 -2.55 -11.88 -7.48
CA VAL A 180 -3.14 -11.56 -6.18
C VAL A 180 -4.63 -11.28 -6.36
N LEU A 181 -5.45 -12.13 -5.75
CA LEU A 181 -6.90 -11.96 -5.69
C LEU A 181 -7.28 -11.07 -4.50
N ASP A 182 -6.68 -11.34 -3.34
CA ASP A 182 -6.90 -10.58 -2.11
C ASP A 182 -5.70 -10.69 -1.17
N TYR A 183 -5.66 -9.85 -0.14
CA TYR A 183 -4.64 -9.91 0.91
C TYR A 183 -5.15 -9.33 2.23
N ARG A 184 -4.47 -9.72 3.31
CA ARG A 184 -4.64 -9.17 4.65
C ARG A 184 -3.28 -8.76 5.20
N LEU A 185 -3.19 -7.54 5.70
CA LEU A 185 -2.01 -7.05 6.40
C LEU A 185 -2.05 -7.54 7.86
N LEU A 186 -1.06 -8.31 8.27
CA LEU A 186 -1.00 -8.91 9.60
C LEU A 186 -0.13 -8.09 10.56
N GLU A 187 0.99 -7.59 10.04
CA GLU A 187 1.96 -6.85 10.83
C GLU A 187 2.62 -5.75 10.00
N MET A 188 2.82 -4.59 10.62
CA MET A 188 3.64 -3.49 10.12
C MET A 188 4.46 -2.95 11.28
N GLU A 189 5.79 -2.89 11.12
CA GLU A 189 6.71 -2.45 12.18
C GLU A 189 6.51 -3.17 13.53
N GLY A 190 6.28 -4.49 13.50
CA GLY A 190 6.12 -5.28 14.73
C GLY A 190 4.76 -5.13 15.44
N ARG A 191 3.79 -4.46 14.82
CA ARG A 191 2.45 -4.23 15.38
C ARG A 191 1.36 -4.59 14.38
N SER A 192 0.17 -4.90 14.89
CA SER A 192 -1.00 -5.21 14.06
C SER A 192 -1.66 -3.91 13.58
N PRO A 193 -1.57 -3.58 12.28
CA PRO A 193 -2.23 -2.40 11.73
C PRO A 193 -3.71 -2.69 11.46
N ARG A 194 -4.52 -1.63 11.45
CA ARG A 194 -5.87 -1.64 10.86
C ARG A 194 -5.78 -1.08 9.45
N VAL A 195 -6.43 -1.73 8.48
CA VAL A 195 -6.48 -1.29 7.09
C VAL A 195 -7.90 -0.85 6.78
N GLY A 196 -8.06 0.31 6.16
CA GLY A 196 -9.39 0.85 5.89
C GLY A 196 -9.37 2.05 4.98
N VAL A 197 -10.55 2.53 4.64
CA VAL A 197 -10.75 3.73 3.84
C VAL A 197 -10.89 4.92 4.77
N LEU A 198 -10.15 5.99 4.48
CA LEU A 198 -10.23 7.22 5.25
C LEU A 198 -11.51 7.99 4.90
N GLU A 199 -12.31 8.32 5.91
CA GLU A 199 -13.55 9.08 5.79
C GLU A 199 -13.43 10.40 6.55
N GLN A 200 -13.98 11.48 5.99
CA GLN A 200 -14.01 12.76 6.67
C GLN A 200 -15.28 12.84 7.54
N GLY A 201 -15.13 12.83 8.86
CA GLY A 201 -16.26 12.94 9.78
C GLY A 201 -16.71 14.41 9.95
N GLY A 202 -15.75 15.28 10.23
CA GLY A 202 -15.97 16.71 10.50
C GLY A 202 -14.73 17.55 10.15
N PRO A 203 -14.80 18.88 10.32
CA PRO A 203 -13.66 19.76 10.03
C PRO A 203 -12.41 19.39 10.85
N GLY A 204 -11.43 18.76 10.22
CA GLY A 204 -10.21 18.29 10.88
C GLY A 204 -10.35 16.94 11.61
N GLU A 205 -11.50 16.28 11.50
CA GLU A 205 -11.74 14.96 12.08
C GLU A 205 -11.74 13.89 10.99
N TRP A 206 -10.88 12.91 11.17
CA TRP A 206 -10.76 11.76 10.29
C TRP A 206 -11.34 10.52 10.97
N ALA A 207 -11.90 9.62 10.19
CA ALA A 207 -12.29 8.30 10.63
C ALA A 207 -11.75 7.25 9.65
N LEU A 208 -11.52 6.04 10.16
CA LEU A 208 -11.13 4.88 9.37
C LEU A 208 -12.33 3.95 9.28
N ARG A 209 -12.85 3.72 8.08
CA ARG A 209 -13.78 2.61 7.84
C ARG A 209 -12.98 1.35 7.58
N ASP A 210 -12.98 0.44 8.54
CA ASP A 210 -12.22 -0.80 8.52
C ASP A 210 -12.62 -1.66 7.29
N ARG A 211 -11.62 -2.15 6.56
CA ARG A 211 -11.84 -2.92 5.32
C ARG A 211 -12.46 -4.30 5.61
N ASP A 212 -12.12 -4.92 6.73
CA ASP A 212 -12.54 -6.28 7.08
C ASP A 212 -13.91 -6.29 7.77
N SER A 213 -14.20 -5.30 8.64
CA SER A 213 -15.45 -5.26 9.42
C SER A 213 -16.48 -4.23 8.94
N ASP A 214 -16.10 -3.27 8.09
CA ASP A 214 -16.89 -2.09 7.72
C ASP A 214 -17.23 -1.17 8.90
N GLU A 215 -16.60 -1.36 10.06
CA GLU A 215 -16.75 -0.50 11.24
C GLU A 215 -15.97 0.80 11.09
N THR A 216 -16.57 1.92 11.48
CA THR A 216 -15.94 3.24 11.41
C THR A 216 -15.33 3.61 12.77
N HIS A 217 -14.03 3.85 12.79
CA HIS A 217 -13.28 4.25 13.97
C HIS A 217 -12.78 5.70 13.84
N PRO A 218 -13.12 6.61 14.77
CA PRO A 218 -12.56 7.96 14.75
C PRO A 218 -11.04 7.92 14.99
N LEU A 219 -10.30 8.72 14.22
CA LEU A 219 -8.85 8.84 14.30
C LEU A 219 -8.45 10.13 15.00
N LEU A 220 -7.54 10.03 15.97
CA LEU A 220 -6.93 11.15 16.67
C LEU A 220 -5.47 11.27 16.27
N GLY A 221 -5.01 12.50 15.98
CA GLY A 221 -3.62 12.77 15.62
C GLY A 221 -3.26 12.51 14.15
N MET A 222 -4.25 12.27 13.29
CA MET A 222 -4.03 12.10 11.86
C MET A 222 -3.60 13.44 11.20
N PRO A 223 -2.50 13.50 10.43
CA PRO A 223 -2.02 14.75 9.83
C PRO A 223 -2.97 15.24 8.74
N SER A 224 -3.23 16.54 8.64
CA SER A 224 -4.14 17.08 7.62
C SER A 224 -3.54 17.17 6.20
N THR A 225 -2.23 16.93 6.04
CA THR A 225 -1.52 17.11 4.77
C THR A 225 -1.19 15.77 4.14
N GLY A 226 -1.41 15.62 2.84
CA GLY A 226 -1.07 14.39 2.10
C GLY A 226 -2.06 13.24 2.29
N ILE A 227 -3.19 13.50 2.96
CA ILE A 227 -4.31 12.57 3.07
C ILE A 227 -5.60 13.20 2.56
N GLY A 228 -6.52 12.37 2.11
CA GLY A 228 -7.81 12.76 1.55
C GLY A 228 -8.85 11.69 1.83
N GLU A 229 -10.11 12.10 1.78
CA GLU A 229 -11.23 11.16 1.85
C GLU A 229 -11.16 10.14 0.71
N GLY A 230 -11.53 8.90 1.01
CA GLY A 230 -11.54 7.80 0.04
C GLY A 230 -10.19 7.11 -0.14
N LEU A 231 -9.12 7.59 0.49
CA LEU A 231 -7.82 6.92 0.44
C LEU A 231 -7.83 5.63 1.26
N LEU A 232 -7.29 4.56 0.68
CA LEU A 232 -6.98 3.35 1.42
C LEU A 232 -5.70 3.58 2.24
N VAL A 233 -5.76 3.34 3.55
CA VAL A 233 -4.65 3.57 4.47
C VAL A 233 -4.49 2.39 5.42
N TRP A 234 -3.28 2.23 5.95
CA TRP A 234 -3.05 1.44 7.15
C TRP A 234 -2.71 2.35 8.31
N VAL A 235 -3.21 2.01 9.49
CA VAL A 235 -3.03 2.77 10.73
C VAL A 235 -2.60 1.84 11.84
N VAL A 236 -1.55 2.24 12.56
CA VAL A 236 -1.16 1.63 13.82
C VAL A 236 -1.38 2.65 14.92
N GLY A 237 -2.08 2.24 15.98
CA GLY A 237 -2.41 3.13 17.08
C GLY A 237 -3.01 2.37 18.25
N THR A 238 -3.24 3.10 19.33
CA THR A 238 -3.89 2.58 20.53
C THR A 238 -5.34 3.05 20.58
N GLU A 239 -6.26 2.13 20.89
CA GLU A 239 -7.67 2.46 21.05
C GLU A 239 -7.93 3.00 22.46
N ASP A 240 -8.64 4.12 22.56
CA ASP A 240 -9.05 4.70 23.84
C ASP A 240 -10.35 4.08 24.38
N ALA A 241 -10.77 4.52 25.56
CA ALA A 241 -11.98 4.02 26.21
C ALA A 241 -13.28 4.33 25.43
N GLN A 242 -13.23 5.21 24.44
CA GLN A 242 -14.33 5.61 23.59
C GLN A 242 -14.29 4.95 22.21
N GLY A 243 -13.36 4.03 21.97
CA GLY A 243 -13.22 3.33 20.69
C GLY A 243 -12.52 4.16 19.60
N ARG A 244 -11.85 5.26 19.97
CA ARG A 244 -11.11 6.12 19.04
C ARG A 244 -9.67 5.64 18.96
N ILE A 245 -9.10 5.67 17.76
CA ILE A 245 -7.72 5.25 17.52
C ILE A 245 -6.82 6.47 17.64
N ILE A 246 -5.93 6.46 18.63
CA ILE A 246 -4.82 7.41 18.73
C ILE A 246 -3.75 6.95 17.76
N VAL A 247 -3.63 7.63 16.63
CA VAL A 247 -2.72 7.26 15.53
C VAL A 247 -1.28 7.50 15.97
N GLU A 248 -0.48 6.44 15.92
CA GLU A 248 0.96 6.50 16.17
C GLU A 248 1.74 6.47 14.86
N PHE A 249 1.33 5.58 13.94
CA PHE A 249 1.94 5.42 12.62
C PHE A 249 0.85 5.20 11.59
N HIS A 250 1.09 5.64 10.37
CA HIS A 250 0.18 5.43 9.26
C HIS A 250 0.93 5.41 7.94
N GLY A 251 0.30 4.84 6.93
CA GLY A 251 0.76 4.94 5.56
C GLY A 251 -0.41 4.86 4.58
N VAL A 252 -0.24 5.48 3.42
CA VAL A 252 -1.22 5.44 2.34
C VAL A 252 -0.94 4.24 1.46
N ILE A 253 -1.98 3.44 1.21
CA ILE A 253 -1.92 2.33 0.27
C ILE A 253 -2.30 2.87 -1.10
N GLN A 254 -1.31 3.03 -1.97
CA GLN A 254 -1.52 3.61 -3.29
C GLN A 254 -2.32 2.63 -4.16
N VAL A 255 -3.48 3.09 -4.60
CA VAL A 255 -4.27 2.48 -5.66
C VAL A 255 -4.04 3.34 -6.89
N ASP A 256 -3.07 2.96 -7.74
CA ASP A 256 -2.89 3.67 -9.02
C ASP A 256 -4.20 3.58 -9.81
N PRO A 257 -4.77 4.71 -10.29
CA PRO A 257 -5.92 4.64 -11.17
C PRO A 257 -5.56 3.81 -12.41
N ALA A 258 -6.41 2.84 -12.73
CA ALA A 258 -6.24 1.90 -13.83
C ALA A 258 -6.17 2.59 -15.20
#